data_AF-A0A2J8B6N5-F1
#
_entry.id   AF-A0A2J8B6N5-F1
#
_cell.length_a   1.000
_cell.length_b   1.000
_cell.length_c   1.000
_cell.angle_alpha   90.00
_cell.angle_beta   90.00
_cell.angle_gamma   90.00
#
_symmetry.space_group_name_H-M   'P 1'
#
loop_
_entity.id
_entity.type
_entity.pdbx_description
1 polymer ?
#
loop_
_entity_poly.entity_id
_entity_poly.type
_entity_poly.pdbx_seq_one_letter_code
_entity_poly.pdbx_strand_id
1 'polypeptide(L)'
;MKKRISFMLMGIVTCVSMLLAGCGQGDSYAGTWVGYYAAKPHVIYITKIQKQEKGYLISVEDAYWQKNADGQFVWKNDILPTVTGSIVQGRLVVDHKLNLVSYTYRDENDVLIYSNRTSNAVILFHKIKKNEIEEFKAKMKTSASAP
;
A
#
# COMPACT_ATOMS: atom_id res chain seq x y z
N MET A 1 -2.10 15.50 -49.22
CA MET A 1 -2.19 14.43 -48.21
C MET A 1 -0.83 14.21 -47.56
N LYS A 2 -0.72 14.45 -46.24
CA LYS A 2 0.03 13.64 -45.25
C LYS A 2 0.06 14.44 -43.94
N LYS A 3 -0.85 14.07 -43.04
CA LYS A 3 -0.91 14.55 -41.65
C LYS A 3 0.34 14.05 -40.93
N ARG A 4 1.10 14.95 -40.31
CA ARG A 4 2.13 14.58 -39.32
C ARG A 4 1.45 14.61 -37.96
N ILE A 5 1.23 13.42 -37.39
CA ILE A 5 0.68 13.26 -36.04
C ILE A 5 1.86 13.41 -35.08
N SER A 6 1.82 14.49 -34.30
CA SER A 6 2.65 14.70 -33.11
C SER A 6 2.43 13.57 -32.11
N PHE A 7 3.49 12.85 -31.76
CA PHE A 7 3.54 12.11 -30.50
C PHE A 7 4.07 13.06 -29.42
N MET A 8 3.15 13.75 -28.76
CA MET A 8 3.41 14.45 -27.51
C MET A 8 3.50 13.37 -26.42
N LEU A 9 4.71 13.07 -25.96
CA LEU A 9 4.94 12.28 -24.75
C LEU A 9 4.35 13.05 -23.57
N MET A 10 3.13 12.68 -23.21
CA MET A 10 2.46 13.12 -21.99
C MET A 10 3.12 12.40 -20.82
N GLY A 11 4.28 12.91 -20.41
CA GLY A 11 4.96 12.51 -19.19
C GLY A 11 4.10 12.93 -18.00
N ILE A 12 3.36 11.97 -17.45
CA ILE A 12 2.66 12.12 -16.17
C ILE A 12 3.75 12.26 -15.10
N VAL A 13 4.13 13.51 -14.84
CA VAL A 13 4.82 13.91 -13.61
C VAL A 13 3.75 13.89 -12.51
N THR A 14 3.46 12.70 -11.99
CA THR A 14 2.68 12.59 -10.75
C THR A 14 3.53 13.16 -9.63
N CYS A 15 3.10 14.32 -9.14
CA CYS A 15 3.63 15.05 -8.01
C CYS A 15 4.04 14.10 -6.88
N VAL A 16 5.35 14.01 -6.63
CA VAL A 16 5.88 13.60 -5.32
C VAL A 16 5.59 14.75 -4.37
N SER A 17 4.36 14.81 -3.85
CA SER A 17 4.03 15.70 -2.76
C SER A 17 4.75 15.18 -1.52
N MET A 18 5.88 15.82 -1.23
CA MET A 18 6.63 15.73 0.01
C MET A 18 5.66 15.84 1.19
N LEU A 19 5.41 14.74 1.88
CA LEU A 19 4.73 14.74 3.17
C LEU A 19 5.74 15.23 4.23
N LEU A 20 5.98 16.53 4.26
CA LEU A 20 6.31 17.23 5.50
C LEU A 20 4.99 17.46 6.25
N ALA A 21 4.47 16.40 6.87
CA ALA A 21 3.50 16.54 7.96
C ALA A 21 4.34 16.48 9.24
N GLY A 22 4.50 17.56 10.01
CA GLY A 22 3.42 18.38 10.55
C GLY A 22 3.16 17.88 11.97
N CYS A 23 3.86 18.46 12.95
CA CYS A 23 3.65 18.21 14.38
C CYS A 23 2.25 18.71 14.78
N GLY A 24 1.28 17.82 14.70
CA GLY A 24 -0.07 17.96 15.22
C GLY A 24 -0.57 16.55 15.49
N GLN A 25 -1.44 16.37 16.47
CA GLN A 25 -1.98 15.07 16.83
C GLN A 25 -2.69 14.48 15.59
N GLY A 26 -1.98 13.58 14.91
CA GLY A 26 -2.30 13.14 13.56
C GLY A 26 -3.58 12.33 13.53
N ASP A 27 -4.22 12.28 12.37
CA ASP A 27 -5.33 11.36 12.17
C ASP A 27 -4.85 9.90 12.35
N SER A 28 -5.55 9.15 13.21
CA SER A 28 -5.23 7.77 13.59
C SER A 28 -5.00 6.85 12.39
N TYR A 29 -5.75 7.05 11.30
CA TYR A 29 -5.69 6.19 10.11
C TYR A 29 -4.76 6.75 9.05
N ALA A 30 -4.69 8.07 8.89
CA ALA A 30 -3.95 8.69 7.80
C ALA A 30 -2.43 8.40 7.88
N GLY A 31 -1.83 8.01 6.76
CA GLY A 31 -0.40 7.75 6.65
C GLY A 31 -0.08 6.60 5.70
N THR A 32 1.20 6.25 5.65
CA THR A 32 1.69 5.09 4.92
C THR A 32 2.00 3.98 5.91
N TRP A 33 1.41 2.82 5.66
CA TRP A 33 1.43 1.65 6.52
C TRP A 33 2.09 0.50 5.78
N VAL A 34 2.94 -0.25 6.48
CA VAL A 34 3.62 -1.44 5.95
C VAL A 34 3.16 -2.66 6.74
N GLY A 35 2.80 -3.72 6.04
CA GLY A 35 2.35 -4.98 6.61
C GLY A 35 3.11 -6.16 6.01
N TYR A 36 3.26 -7.21 6.81
CA TYR A 36 3.88 -8.46 6.41
C TYR A 36 2.91 -9.61 6.65
N TYR A 37 2.76 -10.50 5.66
CA TYR A 37 1.87 -11.64 5.78
C TYR A 37 2.64 -12.95 5.74
N ALA A 38 2.53 -13.75 6.81
CA ALA A 38 3.32 -14.96 6.98
C ALA A 38 3.13 -15.98 5.85
N ALA A 39 1.93 -16.06 5.26
CA ALA A 39 1.67 -16.97 4.14
C ALA A 39 2.29 -16.50 2.81
N LYS A 40 2.72 -15.23 2.72
CA LYS A 40 3.39 -14.64 1.56
C LYS A 40 4.60 -13.80 2.01
N PRO A 41 5.64 -14.44 2.58
CA PRO A 41 6.74 -13.73 3.22
C PRO A 41 7.59 -12.91 2.25
N HIS A 42 7.52 -13.20 0.95
CA HIS A 42 8.23 -12.50 -0.12
C HIS A 42 7.51 -11.24 -0.63
N VAL A 43 6.35 -10.90 -0.04
CA VAL A 43 5.53 -9.72 -0.39
C VAL A 43 5.55 -8.75 0.77
N ILE A 44 5.80 -7.47 0.47
CA ILE A 44 5.57 -6.35 1.39
C ILE A 44 4.27 -5.65 0.98
N TYR A 45 3.36 -5.48 1.93
CA TYR A 45 2.07 -4.83 1.71
C TYR A 45 2.17 -3.38 2.13
N ILE A 46 1.89 -2.46 1.22
CA ILE A 46 1.97 -1.03 1.47
C ILE A 46 0.56 -0.46 1.33
N THR A 47 0.02 0.10 2.42
CA THR A 47 -1.30 0.76 2.42
C THR A 47 -1.12 2.24 2.70
N LYS A 48 -1.56 3.08 1.77
CA LYS A 48 -1.60 4.54 1.92
C LYS A 48 -3.04 4.96 2.20
N ILE A 49 -3.26 5.61 3.34
CA ILE A 49 -4.56 6.14 3.75
C ILE A 49 -4.45 7.65 3.82
N GLN A 50 -5.31 8.34 3.08
CA GLN A 50 -5.38 9.79 3.06
C GLN A 50 -6.76 10.26 3.53
N LYS A 51 -6.78 11.06 4.60
CA LYS A 51 -7.99 11.71 5.09
C LYS A 51 -8.53 12.69 4.03
N GLN A 52 -9.84 12.65 3.82
CA GLN A 52 -10.59 13.60 3.00
C GLN A 52 -11.58 14.35 3.90
N GLU A 53 -12.28 15.36 3.36
CA GLU A 53 -13.41 16.00 4.06
C GLU A 53 -14.49 14.98 4.46
N LYS A 54 -14.72 13.97 3.59
CA LYS A 54 -15.71 12.90 3.78
C LYS A 54 -15.03 11.54 3.67
N GLY A 55 -14.48 11.07 4.79
CA GLY A 55 -13.86 9.74 4.89
C GLY A 55 -12.41 9.72 4.42
N TYR A 56 -12.03 8.66 3.70
CA TYR A 56 -10.64 8.38 3.33
C TYR A 56 -10.51 7.88 1.90
N LEU A 57 -9.40 8.20 1.27
CA LEU A 57 -8.88 7.47 0.10
C LEU A 57 -7.86 6.45 0.57
N ILE A 58 -7.95 5.24 0.03
CA ILE A 58 -7.12 4.10 0.41
C ILE A 58 -6.51 3.52 -0.86
N SER A 59 -5.19 3.47 -0.91
CA SER A 59 -4.42 2.85 -1.99
C SER A 59 -3.58 1.72 -1.39
N VAL A 60 -3.61 0.56 -2.05
CA VAL A 60 -2.89 -0.64 -1.62
C VAL A 60 -1.94 -1.05 -2.73
N GLU A 61 -0.73 -1.40 -2.34
CA GLU A 61 0.35 -1.83 -3.21
C GLU A 61 0.98 -3.09 -2.62
N ASP A 62 0.99 -4.17 -3.41
CA ASP A 62 1.70 -5.40 -3.10
C ASP A 62 3.04 -5.37 -3.84
N ALA A 63 4.15 -5.34 -3.11
CA ALA A 63 5.48 -5.24 -3.72
C ALA A 63 6.35 -6.47 -3.44
N TYR A 64 7.02 -6.98 -4.48
CA TYR A 64 7.74 -8.25 -4.42
C TYR A 64 8.75 -8.42 -5.58
N TRP A 65 9.63 -9.40 -5.45
CA TRP A 65 10.48 -9.85 -6.55
C TRP A 65 9.78 -10.91 -7.39
N GLN A 66 9.85 -10.77 -8.72
CA GLN A 66 9.33 -11.73 -9.68
C GLN A 66 10.42 -12.12 -10.68
N LYS A 67 10.51 -13.40 -11.06
CA LYS A 67 11.33 -13.80 -12.21
C LYS A 67 10.62 -13.42 -13.51
N ASN A 68 11.30 -12.71 -14.40
CA ASN A 68 10.82 -12.49 -15.77
C ASN A 68 11.03 -13.75 -16.63
N ALA A 69 10.63 -13.68 -17.91
CA ALA A 69 10.79 -14.78 -18.86
C ALA A 69 12.26 -15.24 -19.04
N ASP A 70 13.21 -14.32 -18.85
CA ASP A 70 14.65 -14.58 -18.94
C ASP A 70 15.26 -15.10 -17.63
N GLY A 71 14.42 -15.38 -16.62
CA GLY A 71 14.85 -15.87 -15.30
C GLY A 71 15.47 -14.81 -14.39
N GLN A 72 15.47 -13.53 -14.78
CA GLN A 72 15.99 -12.42 -13.98
C GLN A 72 14.97 -11.94 -12.96
N PHE A 73 15.42 -11.65 -11.75
CA PHE A 73 14.58 -11.04 -10.73
C PHE A 73 14.33 -9.55 -11.04
N VAL A 74 13.06 -9.19 -11.18
CA VAL A 74 12.56 -7.84 -11.38
C VAL A 74 11.65 -7.46 -10.21
N TRP A 75 11.83 -6.26 -9.68
CA TRP A 75 10.97 -5.74 -8.62
C TRP A 75 9.63 -5.31 -9.22
N LYS A 76 8.54 -5.78 -8.64
CA LYS A 76 7.17 -5.53 -9.07
C LYS A 76 6.39 -4.85 -7.95
N ASN A 77 5.50 -3.96 -8.36
CA ASN A 77 4.54 -3.29 -7.50
C ASN A 77 3.16 -3.47 -8.16
N ASP A 78 2.31 -4.30 -7.56
CA ASP A 78 0.94 -4.49 -8.00
C ASP A 78 0.06 -3.50 -7.24
N ILE A 79 -0.31 -2.41 -7.93
CA ILE A 79 -1.11 -1.33 -7.37
C ILE A 79 -2.58 -1.66 -7.58
N LEU A 80 -3.33 -1.82 -6.48
CA LEU A 80 -4.77 -1.99 -6.52
C LEU A 80 -5.47 -0.63 -6.77
N PRO A 81 -6.65 -0.63 -7.41
CA PRO A 81 -7.44 0.58 -7.59
C PRO A 81 -7.67 1.30 -6.25
N THR A 82 -7.50 2.62 -6.25
CA THR A 82 -7.81 3.43 -5.08
C THR A 82 -9.29 3.35 -4.78
N VAL A 83 -9.61 3.11 -3.51
CA VAL A 83 -10.99 2.98 -3.01
C VAL A 83 -11.27 4.01 -1.94
N THR A 84 -12.55 4.24 -1.68
CA THR A 84 -12.99 5.08 -0.57
C THR A 84 -13.28 4.24 0.67
N GLY A 85 -13.07 4.84 1.83
CA GLY A 85 -13.44 4.26 3.11
C GLY A 85 -14.11 5.26 4.03
N SER A 86 -14.85 4.77 5.02
CA SER A 86 -15.49 5.59 6.04
C SER A 86 -15.44 4.92 7.41
N ILE A 87 -15.51 5.72 8.47
CA ILE A 87 -15.55 5.17 9.83
C ILE A 87 -16.96 4.66 10.14
N VAL A 88 -17.05 3.37 10.46
CA VAL A 88 -18.27 2.71 10.91
C VAL A 88 -17.93 1.94 12.18
N GLN A 89 -18.59 2.28 13.30
CA GLN A 89 -18.35 1.64 14.61
C GLN A 89 -16.86 1.63 14.99
N GLY A 90 -16.17 2.77 14.81
CA GLY A 90 -14.75 2.93 15.16
C GLY A 90 -13.76 2.25 14.21
N ARG A 91 -14.20 1.63 13.11
CA ARG A 91 -13.34 0.98 12.11
C ARG A 91 -13.42 1.69 10.77
N LEU A 92 -12.30 1.78 10.06
CA LEU A 92 -12.27 2.24 8.68
C LEU A 92 -12.72 1.11 7.76
N VAL A 93 -13.97 1.15 7.31
CA VAL A 93 -14.53 0.15 6.40
C VAL A 93 -14.32 0.57 4.95
N VAL A 94 -13.88 -0.38 4.13
CA VAL A 94 -13.60 -0.20 2.70
C VAL A 94 -14.79 -0.68 1.88
N ASP A 95 -15.37 0.21 1.08
CA ASP A 95 -16.57 0.03 0.25
C ASP A 95 -17.79 -0.63 0.95
N HIS A 96 -18.88 0.14 1.00
CA HIS A 96 -20.04 0.00 1.89
C HIS A 96 -20.98 -1.16 1.58
N LYS A 97 -20.79 -1.91 0.48
CA LYS A 97 -21.79 -2.90 0.06
C LYS A 97 -21.83 -4.14 0.95
N LEU A 98 -20.69 -4.60 1.49
CA LEU A 98 -20.62 -5.88 2.19
C LEU A 98 -19.82 -5.84 3.51
N ASN A 99 -19.15 -4.71 3.86
CA ASN A 99 -18.31 -4.57 5.07
C ASN A 99 -17.30 -5.72 5.26
N LEU A 100 -16.79 -6.29 4.16
CA LEU A 100 -15.90 -7.46 4.19
C LEU A 100 -14.44 -7.08 4.42
N VAL A 101 -14.09 -5.83 4.16
CA VAL A 101 -12.73 -5.31 4.32
C VAL A 101 -12.75 -4.10 5.24
N SER A 102 -11.90 -4.12 6.27
CA SER A 102 -11.79 -3.02 7.22
C SER A 102 -10.40 -2.90 7.81
N TYR A 103 -10.07 -1.69 8.25
CA TYR A 103 -8.92 -1.39 9.08
C TYR A 103 -9.37 -0.97 10.48
N THR A 104 -8.68 -1.47 11.51
CA THR A 104 -8.89 -1.08 12.91
C THR A 104 -7.59 -0.53 13.47
N TYR A 105 -7.61 0.72 13.94
CA TYR A 105 -6.45 1.32 14.60
C TYR A 105 -6.41 0.94 16.10
N ARG A 106 -5.21 0.70 16.64
CA ARG A 106 -4.96 0.49 18.07
C ARG A 106 -3.90 1.46 18.58
N ASP A 107 -4.34 2.42 19.38
CA ASP A 107 -3.50 3.49 19.94
C ASP A 107 -2.33 2.96 20.77
N GLU A 108 -2.55 1.92 21.58
CA GLU A 108 -1.56 1.35 22.52
C GLU A 108 -0.22 0.96 21.87
N ASN A 109 -0.24 0.58 20.58
CA ASN A 109 0.92 0.06 19.86
C ASN A 109 1.16 0.76 18.52
N ASP A 110 0.38 1.80 18.18
CA ASP A 110 0.37 2.43 16.85
C ASP A 110 0.27 1.41 15.70
N VAL A 111 -0.68 0.47 15.84
CA VAL A 111 -0.89 -0.63 14.89
C VAL A 111 -2.19 -0.43 14.12
N LEU A 112 -2.14 -0.70 12.82
CA LEU A 112 -3.31 -0.79 11.96
C LEU A 112 -3.58 -2.24 11.60
N ILE A 113 -4.75 -2.76 11.99
CA ILE A 113 -5.15 -4.15 11.72
C ILE A 113 -6.03 -4.16 10.47
N TYR A 114 -5.52 -4.74 9.39
CA TYR A 114 -6.32 -5.07 8.21
C TYR A 114 -7.06 -6.39 8.44
N SER A 115 -8.32 -6.43 8.05
CA SER A 115 -9.15 -7.64 8.08
C SER A 115 -9.90 -7.78 6.77
N ASN A 116 -9.76 -8.94 6.12
CA ASN A 116 -10.51 -9.34 4.95
C ASN A 116 -11.29 -10.62 5.24
N ARG A 117 -12.61 -10.49 5.39
CA ARG A 117 -13.52 -11.58 5.72
C ARG A 117 -13.73 -12.56 4.58
N THR A 118 -13.54 -12.14 3.33
CA THR A 118 -13.69 -13.02 2.16
C THR A 118 -12.59 -14.07 2.13
N SER A 119 -11.36 -13.69 2.51
CA SER A 119 -10.20 -14.58 2.51
C SER A 119 -9.75 -15.04 3.90
N ASN A 120 -10.45 -14.61 4.97
CA ASN A 120 -10.02 -14.76 6.36
C ASN A 120 -8.60 -14.24 6.64
N ALA A 121 -8.14 -13.25 5.87
CA ALA A 121 -6.81 -12.66 6.04
C ALA A 121 -6.84 -11.57 7.13
N VAL A 122 -5.87 -11.64 8.04
CA VAL A 122 -5.57 -10.60 9.01
C VAL A 122 -4.11 -10.24 8.87
N ILE A 123 -3.83 -8.95 8.68
CA ILE A 123 -2.47 -8.43 8.54
C ILE A 123 -2.32 -7.27 9.53
N LEU A 124 -1.23 -7.31 10.30
CA LEU A 124 -0.83 -6.21 11.17
C LEU A 124 0.07 -5.28 10.38
N PHE A 125 -0.27 -4.00 10.39
CA PHE A 125 0.52 -2.95 9.78
C PHE A 125 1.07 -2.01 10.86
N HIS A 126 2.28 -1.51 10.62
CA HIS A 126 2.89 -0.40 11.35
C HIS A 126 3.17 0.76 10.38
N LYS A 127 3.39 1.97 10.91
CA LYS A 127 3.79 3.11 10.08
C LYS A 127 5.13 2.82 9.39
N ILE A 128 5.22 3.13 8.10
CA ILE A 128 6.45 2.91 7.34
C ILE A 128 7.67 3.53 8.03
N LYS A 129 8.75 2.76 8.13
CA LYS A 129 10.05 3.25 8.62
C LYS A 129 10.92 3.69 7.46
N LYS A 130 11.87 4.59 7.76
CA LYS A 130 12.86 5.04 6.77
C LYS A 130 13.59 3.82 6.19
N ASN A 131 13.72 3.77 4.86
CA ASN A 131 14.42 2.71 4.10
C ASN A 131 13.81 1.29 4.16
N GLU A 132 12.69 1.08 4.85
CA GLU A 132 12.13 -0.26 5.10
C GLU A 132 11.88 -1.08 3.82
N ILE A 133 11.36 -0.43 2.77
CA ILE A 133 11.09 -1.10 1.48
C ILE A 133 12.41 -1.55 0.82
N GLU A 134 13.46 -0.72 0.87
CA GLU A 134 14.76 -1.06 0.27
C GLU A 134 15.45 -2.18 1.05
N GLU A 135 15.35 -2.18 2.38
CA GLU A 135 15.88 -3.24 3.24
C GLU A 135 15.15 -4.58 2.97
N PHE A 136 13.81 -4.54 2.88
CA PHE A 136 13.02 -5.70 2.51
C PHE A 136 13.41 -6.24 1.14
N LYS A 137 13.50 -5.35 0.15
CA LYS A 137 13.89 -5.68 -1.22
C LYS A 137 15.28 -6.32 -1.27
N ALA A 138 16.27 -5.80 -0.55
CA ALA A 138 17.60 -6.38 -0.47
C ALA A 138 17.56 -7.78 0.17
N LYS A 139 16.88 -7.93 1.31
CA LYS A 139 16.74 -9.21 2.04
C LYS A 139 16.05 -10.27 1.20
N MET A 140 14.97 -9.92 0.50
CA MET A 140 14.22 -10.90 -0.27
C MET A 140 14.94 -11.30 -1.56
N LYS A 141 15.71 -10.39 -2.17
CA LYS A 141 16.51 -10.73 -3.36
C LYS A 141 17.55 -11.81 -3.08
N THR A 142 18.22 -11.74 -1.92
CA THR A 142 19.21 -12.75 -1.52
C THR A 142 18.56 -14.08 -1.22
N SER A 143 17.42 -14.09 -0.52
CA SER A 143 16.67 -15.32 -0.23
C SER A 143 16.12 -16.01 -1.47
N ALA A 144 15.66 -15.26 -2.47
CA ALA A 144 15.15 -15.80 -3.72
C ALA A 144 16.27 -16.32 -4.65
N SER A 145 17.51 -15.89 -4.40
CA SER A 145 18.71 -16.30 -5.16
C SER A 145 19.48 -17.45 -4.48
N ALA A 146 19.05 -17.91 -3.30
CA ALA A 146 19.62 -19.10 -2.67
C ALA A 146 19.16 -20.35 -3.44
N PRO A 147 20.09 -21.27 -3.78
CA PRO A 147 19.78 -22.49 -4.53
C PRO A 147 18.85 -23.45 -3.78
#